data_AF-A0A2E6H3B4-F1
#
_entry.id   AF-A0A2E6H3B4-F1
#
_cell.length_a   1.000
_cell.length_b   1.000
_cell.length_c   1.000
_cell.angle_alpha   90.00
_cell.angle_beta   90.00
_cell.angle_gamma   90.00
#
_symmetry.space_group_name_H-M   'P 1'
#
loop_
_entity.id
_entity.type
_entity.pdbx_description
1 polymer ?
#
loop_
_entity_poly.entity_id
_entity_poly.type
_entity_poly.pdbx_seq_one_letter_code
_entity_poly.pdbx_strand_id
1 'polypeptide(L)'
;MRTLFAILSLLTLSSCSFFLPKQKVIDYSEAYITGIGTEGLTSDRIKDNLSRKSSMAGGNYQILAFPISKAYVQALAKEVIAGKNLTRKQSLRFKDNLNKKFINDKVCVDTILTIKEFERVNSLDQWRITLVDSNNIAYKLDWLKEGEFGFFPGPITSVRQSYHGKEKFWTLMGKACAVADVRMQEGFTLIFRPSFVQWPFDDEEKVEWTFDHTKVVDGKEVKVKKKERKKEGYRGW
;
A
#
# COMPACT_ATOMS: atom_id res chain seq x y z
N MET A 1 -70.48 -27.04 -9.20
CA MET A 1 -69.15 -27.69 -9.02
C MET A 1 -68.12 -26.85 -9.74
N ARG A 2 -67.05 -26.49 -9.03
CA ARG A 2 -65.94 -25.63 -9.48
C ARG A 2 -65.00 -26.46 -10.36
N THR A 3 -64.63 -25.96 -11.53
CA THR A 3 -63.42 -26.41 -12.23
C THR A 3 -62.64 -25.19 -12.69
N LEU A 4 -61.45 -25.08 -12.10
CA LEU A 4 -60.48 -24.00 -12.24
C LEU A 4 -59.91 -23.94 -13.66
N PHE A 5 -59.89 -22.74 -14.23
CA PHE A 5 -59.00 -22.36 -15.30
C PHE A 5 -57.55 -22.44 -14.80
N ALA A 6 -56.82 -23.45 -15.24
CA ALA A 6 -55.39 -23.58 -14.99
C ALA A 6 -54.65 -22.53 -15.85
N ILE A 7 -53.98 -21.63 -15.14
CA ILE A 7 -53.29 -20.46 -15.63
C ILE A 7 -52.02 -20.89 -16.40
N LEU A 8 -51.90 -20.29 -17.59
CA LEU A 8 -50.71 -20.12 -18.40
C LEU A 8 -49.46 -19.92 -17.52
N SER A 9 -48.67 -20.98 -17.36
CA SER A 9 -47.33 -20.89 -16.79
C SER A 9 -46.37 -20.49 -17.91
N LEU A 10 -46.37 -19.20 -18.26
CA LEU A 10 -45.34 -18.64 -19.11
C LEU A 10 -44.00 -18.75 -18.39
N LEU A 11 -43.11 -19.52 -19.02
CA LEU A 11 -41.68 -19.64 -18.75
C LEU A 11 -41.04 -18.26 -18.54
N THR A 12 -40.93 -17.82 -17.29
CA THR A 12 -39.92 -16.83 -16.90
C THR A 12 -38.62 -17.59 -16.71
N LEU A 13 -37.88 -17.70 -17.82
CA LEU A 13 -36.45 -18.01 -17.85
C LEU A 13 -35.71 -17.04 -16.92
N SER A 14 -35.60 -17.38 -15.63
CA SER A 14 -34.73 -16.71 -14.67
C SER A 14 -33.28 -17.10 -14.96
N SER A 15 -32.78 -16.62 -16.09
CA SER A 15 -31.35 -16.49 -16.36
C SER A 15 -30.82 -15.34 -15.51
N CYS A 16 -30.77 -15.57 -14.19
CA CYS A 16 -29.98 -14.74 -13.28
C CYS A 16 -28.51 -14.92 -13.67
N SER A 17 -28.08 -13.98 -14.49
CA SER A 17 -26.73 -13.74 -14.95
C SER A 17 -25.79 -13.62 -13.74
N PHE A 18 -25.23 -14.73 -13.28
CA PHE A 18 -24.04 -14.73 -12.41
C PHE A 18 -22.77 -14.54 -13.26
N PHE A 19 -22.78 -13.52 -14.10
CA PHE A 19 -21.57 -12.83 -14.51
C PHE A 19 -21.65 -11.45 -13.90
N LEU A 20 -21.38 -11.37 -12.60
CA LEU A 20 -20.83 -10.13 -12.05
C LEU A 20 -19.62 -9.81 -12.94
N PRO A 21 -19.61 -8.69 -13.69
CA PRO A 21 -18.38 -8.25 -14.31
C PRO A 21 -17.39 -8.15 -13.14
N LYS A 22 -16.27 -8.88 -13.23
CA LYS A 22 -15.13 -8.72 -12.32
C LYS A 22 -15.04 -7.22 -12.04
N GLN A 23 -15.38 -6.83 -10.81
CA GLN A 23 -15.35 -5.44 -10.39
C GLN A 23 -14.05 -4.87 -10.92
N LYS A 24 -14.19 -3.80 -11.72
CA LYS A 24 -13.15 -3.05 -12.44
C LYS A 24 -11.75 -3.55 -12.08
N VAL A 25 -11.01 -4.05 -13.07
CA VAL A 25 -9.55 -3.97 -13.02
C VAL A 25 -9.26 -2.53 -12.61
N ILE A 26 -8.85 -2.35 -11.35
CA ILE A 26 -8.50 -1.03 -10.85
C ILE A 26 -7.20 -0.75 -11.59
N ASP A 27 -7.30 0.08 -12.62
CA ASP A 27 -6.16 0.50 -13.41
C ASP A 27 -5.34 1.44 -12.53
N TYR A 28 -4.34 0.85 -11.86
CA TYR A 28 -3.38 1.56 -11.02
C TYR A 28 -2.35 2.20 -11.94
N SER A 29 -2.75 3.28 -12.58
CA SER A 29 -1.89 4.01 -13.49
C SER A 29 -0.78 4.73 -12.72
N GLU A 30 0.34 4.93 -13.40
CA GLU A 30 1.40 5.89 -13.10
C GLU A 30 0.89 7.22 -12.50
N ALA A 31 -0.35 7.63 -12.80
CA ALA A 31 -1.04 8.79 -12.23
C ALA A 31 -1.04 8.82 -10.70
N TYR A 32 -1.24 7.68 -10.02
CA TYR A 32 -1.23 7.63 -8.55
C TYR A 32 0.17 7.86 -7.97
N ILE A 33 1.22 7.64 -8.75
CA ILE A 33 2.60 7.94 -8.38
C ILE A 33 2.95 9.40 -8.71
N THR A 34 2.68 9.83 -9.93
CA THR A 34 3.12 11.12 -10.51
C THR A 34 2.22 12.30 -10.14
N GLY A 35 0.94 12.05 -9.88
CA GLY A 35 -0.10 13.05 -9.63
C GLY A 35 -0.86 13.53 -10.86
N ILE A 36 -0.42 13.17 -12.07
CA ILE A 36 -1.02 13.64 -13.32
C ILE A 36 -2.38 12.97 -13.51
N GLY A 37 -3.47 13.75 -13.59
CA GLY A 37 -4.82 13.23 -13.75
C GLY A 37 -5.50 12.77 -12.45
N THR A 38 -4.93 13.12 -11.28
CA THR A 38 -5.49 12.78 -9.96
C THR A 38 -6.02 13.99 -9.18
N GLU A 39 -6.20 15.15 -9.84
CA GLU A 39 -6.49 16.44 -9.20
C GLU A 39 -7.83 16.47 -8.43
N GLY A 40 -8.75 15.58 -8.80
CA GLY A 40 -10.06 15.38 -8.18
C GLY A 40 -10.10 14.29 -7.11
N LEU A 41 -9.02 13.54 -6.88
CA LEU A 41 -8.99 12.45 -5.91
C LEU A 41 -8.61 12.95 -4.52
N THR A 42 -9.12 12.27 -3.49
CA THR A 42 -8.74 12.50 -2.10
C THR A 42 -7.47 11.74 -1.74
N SER A 43 -6.76 12.19 -0.71
CA SER A 43 -5.56 11.53 -0.20
C SER A 43 -5.86 10.10 0.27
N ASP A 44 -7.01 9.88 0.91
CA ASP A 44 -7.49 8.55 1.31
C ASP A 44 -7.72 7.63 0.11
N ARG A 45 -8.37 8.11 -0.96
CA ARG A 45 -8.56 7.30 -2.17
C ARG A 45 -7.23 6.92 -2.82
N ILE A 46 -6.26 7.83 -2.86
CA ILE A 46 -4.92 7.54 -3.38
C ILE A 46 -4.23 6.49 -2.49
N LYS A 47 -4.32 6.66 -1.16
CA LYS A 47 -3.79 5.71 -0.18
C LYS A 47 -4.38 4.33 -0.35
N ASP A 48 -5.70 4.20 -0.44
CA ASP A 48 -6.38 2.93 -0.60
C ASP A 48 -5.97 2.21 -1.88
N ASN A 49 -5.82 2.95 -2.99
CA ASN A 49 -5.41 2.38 -4.28
C ASN A 49 -3.97 1.88 -4.28
N LEU A 50 -3.05 2.62 -3.65
CA LEU A 50 -1.64 2.27 -3.59
C LEU A 50 -1.30 1.35 -2.43
N SER A 51 -2.17 1.19 -1.45
CA SER A 51 -1.95 0.30 -0.31
C SER A 51 -1.86 -1.15 -0.77
N ARG A 52 -0.89 -1.87 -0.20
CA ARG A 52 -0.72 -3.30 -0.40
C ARG A 52 -0.66 -3.98 0.95
N LYS A 53 -1.32 -5.13 1.03
CA LYS A 53 -1.34 -5.98 2.22
C LYS A 53 -0.60 -7.27 1.88
N SER A 54 0.24 -7.72 2.80
CA SER A 54 0.82 -9.05 2.74
C SER A 54 0.86 -9.69 4.12
N SER A 55 1.06 -11.00 4.14
CA SER A 55 1.17 -11.78 5.36
C SER A 55 2.20 -12.89 5.18
N MET A 56 3.02 -13.10 6.20
CA MET A 56 4.04 -14.15 6.22
C MET A 56 3.85 -15.05 7.46
N ALA A 57 4.55 -16.18 7.48
CA ALA A 57 4.52 -17.18 8.54
C ALA A 57 3.11 -17.61 8.97
N GLY A 58 2.26 -18.01 8.02
CA GLY A 58 0.90 -18.47 8.32
C GLY A 58 -0.06 -17.38 8.81
N GLY A 59 0.28 -16.09 8.63
CA GLY A 59 -0.55 -14.96 9.06
C GLY A 59 -0.19 -14.38 10.42
N ASN A 60 0.90 -14.85 11.02
CA ASN A 60 1.44 -14.32 12.26
C ASN A 60 2.02 -12.91 12.10
N TYR A 61 2.49 -12.60 10.90
CA TYR A 61 2.96 -11.28 10.52
C TYR A 61 2.02 -10.71 9.47
N GLN A 62 1.59 -9.48 9.68
CA GLN A 62 0.75 -8.75 8.74
C GLN A 62 1.40 -7.42 8.42
N ILE A 63 1.51 -7.14 7.12
CA ILE A 63 2.14 -5.95 6.60
C ILE A 63 1.10 -5.20 5.80
N LEU A 64 0.92 -3.92 6.11
CA LEU A 64 0.21 -2.96 5.28
C LEU A 64 1.18 -1.85 4.93
N ALA A 65 1.44 -1.67 3.64
CA ALA A 65 2.43 -0.72 3.15
C ALA A 65 1.83 0.17 2.05
N PHE A 66 2.23 1.42 2.04
CA PHE A 66 1.79 2.43 1.08
C PHE A 66 2.96 3.36 0.71
N PRO A 67 3.33 3.52 -0.57
CA PRO A 67 4.33 4.51 -0.97
C PRO A 67 3.75 5.92 -0.87
N ILE A 68 4.49 6.83 -0.20
CA ILE A 68 4.11 8.23 -0.10
C ILE A 68 4.41 8.91 -1.44
N SER A 69 3.41 8.90 -2.33
CA SER A 69 3.55 9.42 -3.69
C SER A 69 3.37 10.94 -3.79
N LYS A 70 3.78 11.51 -4.92
CA LYS A 70 3.54 12.92 -5.23
C LYS A 70 2.05 13.23 -5.29
N ALA A 71 1.26 12.35 -5.91
CA ALA A 71 -0.20 12.47 -5.95
C ALA A 71 -0.79 12.58 -4.53
N TYR A 72 -0.37 11.69 -3.63
CA TYR A 72 -0.83 11.69 -2.25
C TYR A 72 -0.45 12.98 -1.51
N VAL A 73 0.81 13.41 -1.61
CA VAL A 73 1.27 14.63 -0.95
C VAL A 73 0.52 15.86 -1.45
N GLN A 74 0.22 15.94 -2.75
CA GLN A 74 -0.54 17.04 -3.34
C GLN A 74 -2.00 17.05 -2.88
N ALA A 75 -2.67 15.88 -2.88
CA ALA A 75 -4.04 15.74 -2.40
C ALA A 75 -4.15 16.09 -0.90
N LEU A 76 -3.25 15.54 -0.08
CA LEU A 76 -3.18 15.84 1.35
C LEU A 76 -2.96 17.34 1.60
N ALA A 77 -2.07 17.96 0.83
CA ALA A 77 -1.82 19.38 0.96
C ALA A 77 -3.07 20.22 0.68
N LYS A 78 -3.80 19.88 -0.39
CA LYS A 78 -5.06 20.54 -0.77
C LYS A 78 -6.11 20.41 0.33
N GLU A 79 -6.29 19.21 0.87
CA GLU A 79 -7.27 18.92 1.92
C GLU A 79 -6.95 19.68 3.21
N VAL A 80 -5.69 19.67 3.66
CA VAL A 80 -5.29 20.37 4.88
C VAL A 80 -5.38 21.89 4.72
N ILE A 81 -4.97 22.43 3.57
CA ILE A 81 -5.08 23.87 3.29
C ILE A 81 -6.55 24.30 3.32
N ALA A 82 -7.45 23.54 2.68
CA ALA A 82 -8.87 23.81 2.69
C ALA A 82 -9.47 23.69 4.08
N GLY A 83 -9.12 22.63 4.83
CA GLY A 83 -9.65 22.39 6.18
C GLY A 83 -9.16 23.38 7.23
N LYS A 84 -7.95 23.95 7.07
CA LYS A 84 -7.36 24.91 8.02
C LYS A 84 -7.46 26.38 7.57
N ASN A 85 -8.08 26.67 6.41
CA ASN A 85 -8.19 28.02 5.84
C ASN A 85 -6.84 28.78 5.83
N LEU A 86 -5.77 28.11 5.40
CA LEU A 86 -4.43 28.70 5.42
C LEU A 86 -4.32 29.87 4.43
N THR A 87 -3.63 30.94 4.81
CA THR A 87 -3.27 32.03 3.90
C THR A 87 -2.40 31.51 2.74
N ARG A 88 -2.31 32.28 1.64
CA ARG A 88 -1.46 31.92 0.48
C ARG A 88 -0.01 31.64 0.89
N LYS A 89 0.56 32.47 1.77
CA LYS A 89 1.95 32.32 2.27
C LYS A 89 2.12 31.04 3.11
N GLN A 90 1.17 30.76 4.00
CA GLN A 90 1.17 29.53 4.81
C GLN A 90 1.00 28.29 3.95
N SER A 91 0.12 28.36 2.95
CA SER A 91 -0.15 27.27 2.00
C SER A 91 1.09 26.89 1.19
N LEU A 92 1.82 27.89 0.67
CA LEU A 92 3.08 27.65 -0.04
C LEU A 92 4.12 27.00 0.87
N ARG A 93 4.37 27.59 2.04
CA ARG A 93 5.31 27.04 3.02
C ARG A 93 4.96 25.61 3.43
N PHE A 94 3.67 25.32 3.60
CA PHE A 94 3.19 23.98 3.97
C PHE A 94 3.48 22.95 2.86
N LYS A 95 3.17 23.30 1.59
CA LYS A 95 3.48 22.44 0.43
C LYS A 95 4.99 22.19 0.31
N ASP A 96 5.80 23.24 0.44
CA ASP A 96 7.26 23.13 0.34
C ASP A 96 7.83 22.22 1.43
N ASN A 97 7.34 22.37 2.67
CA ASN A 97 7.73 21.52 3.79
C ASN A 97 7.35 20.04 3.55
N LEU A 98 6.15 19.77 3.02
CA LEU A 98 5.73 18.40 2.72
C LEU A 98 6.58 17.77 1.60
N ASN A 99 6.83 18.50 0.51
CA ASN A 99 7.67 18.02 -0.59
C ASN A 99 9.10 17.75 -0.11
N LYS A 100 9.69 18.67 0.66
CA LYS A 100 11.01 18.46 1.25
C LYS A 100 11.06 17.25 2.20
N LYS A 101 9.96 16.99 2.91
CA LYS A 101 9.88 15.87 3.87
C LYS A 101 9.79 14.52 3.17
N PHE A 102 9.02 14.42 2.08
CA PHE A 102 8.62 13.11 1.52
C PHE A 102 8.99 12.86 0.05
N ILE A 103 9.24 13.90 -0.75
CA ILE A 103 9.37 13.78 -2.21
C ILE A 103 10.77 14.13 -2.70
N ASN A 104 11.35 15.24 -2.23
CA ASN A 104 12.63 15.71 -2.77
C ASN A 104 13.77 14.79 -2.33
N ASP A 105 14.48 14.23 -3.32
CA ASP A 105 15.66 13.35 -3.19
C ASP A 105 15.44 12.13 -2.28
N LYS A 106 14.18 11.69 -2.15
CA LYS A 106 13.79 10.66 -1.20
C LYS A 106 12.66 9.81 -1.74
N VAL A 107 12.65 8.57 -1.27
CA VAL A 107 11.48 7.70 -1.33
C VAL A 107 11.02 7.38 0.07
N CYS A 108 9.73 7.55 0.31
CA CYS A 108 9.12 7.29 1.61
C CYS A 108 7.96 6.33 1.49
N VAL A 109 7.79 5.50 2.51
CA VAL A 109 6.69 4.54 2.64
C VAL A 109 6.03 4.72 4.00
N ASP A 110 4.71 4.66 4.04
CA ASP A 110 3.91 4.53 5.26
C ASP A 110 3.63 3.05 5.48
N THR A 111 3.91 2.54 6.67
CA THR A 111 3.85 1.11 6.96
C THR A 111 3.20 0.86 8.30
N ILE A 112 2.39 -0.20 8.34
CA ILE A 112 1.79 -0.77 9.53
C ILE A 112 2.20 -2.24 9.56
N LEU A 113 2.93 -2.61 10.60
CA LEU A 113 3.43 -3.96 10.85
C LEU A 113 2.70 -4.49 12.08
N THR A 114 2.06 -5.65 11.95
CA THR A 114 1.35 -6.30 13.05
C THR A 114 1.86 -7.71 13.24
N ILE A 115 2.11 -8.09 14.50
CA ILE A 115 2.54 -9.43 14.90
C ILE A 115 1.51 -10.03 15.84
N LYS A 116 1.16 -11.29 15.59
CA LYS A 116 0.37 -12.13 16.47
C LYS A 116 1.27 -13.06 17.29
N GLU A 117 0.93 -13.25 18.57
CA GLU A 117 1.33 -14.44 19.35
C GLU A 117 2.83 -14.72 19.59
N PHE A 118 3.73 -13.73 19.51
CA PHE A 118 5.14 -13.93 19.90
C PHE A 118 5.68 -12.89 20.87
N GLU A 119 5.80 -13.22 22.16
CA GLU A 119 6.47 -12.37 23.16
C GLU A 119 7.95 -12.12 22.84
N ARG A 120 8.59 -13.01 22.06
CA ARG A 120 9.97 -12.86 21.56
C ARG A 120 10.13 -11.77 20.48
N VAL A 121 9.03 -11.22 19.96
CA VAL A 121 9.05 -10.26 18.83
C VAL A 121 8.48 -8.89 19.23
N ASN A 122 8.60 -8.57 20.52
CA ASN A 122 8.25 -7.25 21.06
C ASN A 122 9.14 -6.11 20.49
N SER A 123 10.31 -6.42 19.91
CA SER A 123 11.20 -5.47 19.24
C SER A 123 10.87 -5.25 17.76
N LEU A 124 9.66 -4.74 17.48
CA LEU A 124 9.23 -4.36 16.11
C LEU A 124 10.08 -3.25 15.49
N ASP A 125 10.70 -2.41 16.30
CA ASP A 125 11.61 -1.33 15.90
C ASP A 125 12.84 -1.82 15.12
N GLN A 126 13.18 -3.11 15.25
CA GLN A 126 14.31 -3.72 14.56
C GLN A 126 14.00 -4.21 13.14
N TRP A 127 12.75 -4.08 12.69
CA TRP A 127 12.37 -4.52 11.34
C TRP A 127 13.10 -3.71 10.28
N ARG A 128 13.71 -4.43 9.33
CA ARG A 128 14.45 -3.83 8.23
C ARG A 128 13.55 -3.74 7.01
N ILE A 129 13.40 -2.55 6.47
CA ILE A 129 12.70 -2.30 5.22
C ILE A 129 13.75 -1.94 4.17
N THR A 130 13.74 -2.66 3.05
CA THR A 130 14.60 -2.38 1.89
C THR A 130 13.73 -2.10 0.67
N LEU A 131 14.01 -1.04 -0.06
CA LEU A 131 13.40 -0.75 -1.35
C LEU A 131 14.33 -1.23 -2.45
N VAL A 132 13.79 -1.93 -3.43
CA VAL A 132 14.50 -2.36 -4.64
C VAL A 132 13.84 -1.71 -5.84
N ASP A 133 14.59 -0.94 -6.61
CA ASP A 133 14.08 -0.22 -7.79
C ASP A 133 13.97 -1.10 -9.04
N SER A 134 13.49 -0.52 -10.15
CA SER A 134 13.37 -1.16 -11.47
C SER A 134 14.70 -1.65 -12.04
N ASN A 135 15.83 -1.13 -11.55
CA ASN A 135 17.20 -1.49 -11.95
C ASN A 135 17.84 -2.49 -10.98
N ASN A 136 17.07 -3.04 -10.03
CA ASN A 136 17.54 -3.93 -8.95
C ASN A 136 18.54 -3.29 -7.97
N ILE A 137 18.53 -1.97 -7.83
CA ILE A 137 19.33 -1.27 -6.82
C ILE A 137 18.56 -1.27 -5.50
N ALA A 138 19.22 -1.69 -4.42
CA ALA A 138 18.64 -1.81 -3.09
C ALA A 138 18.98 -0.59 -2.21
N TYR A 139 17.97 0.01 -1.60
CA TYR A 139 18.06 1.15 -0.70
C TYR A 139 17.47 0.78 0.65
N LYS A 140 18.23 0.95 1.73
CA LYS A 140 17.72 0.77 3.09
C LYS A 140 16.82 1.96 3.44
N LEU A 141 15.61 1.70 3.94
CA LEU A 141 14.74 2.74 4.48
C LEU A 141 14.94 2.83 5.99
N ASP A 142 15.12 4.05 6.46
CA ASP A 142 15.22 4.36 7.89
C ASP A 142 13.90 4.99 8.36
N TRP A 143 13.46 4.59 9.56
CA TRP A 143 12.26 5.13 10.17
C TRP A 143 12.39 6.65 10.39
N LEU A 144 11.37 7.39 9.98
CA LEU A 144 11.24 8.80 10.31
C LEU A 144 10.86 8.93 11.78
N LYS A 145 11.60 9.79 12.46
CA LYS A 145 11.24 10.27 13.79
C LYS A 145 9.97 11.11 13.71
N GLU A 146 8.99 10.82 14.56
CA GLU A 146 7.74 11.57 14.66
C GLU A 146 7.68 12.40 15.96
N GLY A 147 6.97 13.53 15.92
CA GLY A 147 6.82 14.46 17.06
C GLY A 147 7.96 15.48 17.25
N GLU A 148 7.73 16.49 18.09
CA GLU A 148 8.71 17.56 18.40
C GLU A 148 9.98 17.05 19.08
N PHE A 149 9.87 15.92 19.78
CA PHE A 149 10.96 15.28 20.51
C PHE A 149 11.69 14.21 19.69
N GLY A 150 11.26 13.95 18.44
CA GLY A 150 11.96 13.07 17.51
C GLY A 150 12.05 11.61 17.96
N PHE A 151 10.99 11.08 18.60
CA PHE A 151 10.94 9.67 18.96
C PHE A 151 10.68 8.80 17.72
N PHE A 152 11.31 7.63 17.67
CA PHE A 152 10.93 6.62 16.70
C PHE A 152 9.56 6.04 17.07
N PRO A 153 8.74 5.65 16.09
CA PRO A 153 7.51 4.94 16.38
C PRO A 153 7.84 3.67 17.18
N GLY A 154 7.28 3.56 18.38
CA GLY A 154 7.40 2.38 19.23
C GLY A 154 6.26 1.38 18.97
N PRO A 155 6.45 0.10 19.28
CA PRO A 155 5.39 -0.89 19.19
C PRO A 155 4.27 -0.61 20.20
N ILE A 156 3.03 -0.62 19.72
CA ILE A 156 1.82 -0.57 20.55
C ILE A 156 1.36 -2.01 20.79
N THR A 157 1.19 -2.38 22.06
CA THR A 157 0.62 -3.68 22.42
C THR A 157 -0.89 -3.54 22.55
N SER A 158 -1.65 -4.43 21.92
CA SER A 158 -3.11 -4.50 22.02
C SER A 158 -3.56 -5.93 22.32
N VAL A 159 -4.75 -6.07 22.89
CA VAL A 159 -5.36 -7.38 23.17
C VAL A 159 -6.71 -7.44 22.45
N ARG A 160 -6.93 -8.49 21.67
CA ARG A 160 -8.21 -8.75 21.01
C ARG A 160 -8.82 -10.02 21.57
N GLN A 161 -10.14 -10.00 21.77
CA GLN A 161 -10.90 -11.20 22.05
C GLN A 161 -11.14 -11.95 20.74
N SER A 162 -10.67 -13.18 20.67
CA SER A 162 -10.90 -14.13 19.57
C SER A 162 -11.67 -15.35 20.08
N TYR A 163 -12.06 -16.24 19.15
CA TYR A 163 -12.68 -17.52 19.50
C TYR A 163 -11.76 -18.40 20.37
N HIS A 164 -10.43 -18.20 20.31
CA HIS A 164 -9.43 -18.92 21.08
C HIS A 164 -9.03 -18.22 22.40
N GLY A 165 -9.65 -17.07 22.73
CA GLY A 165 -9.42 -16.33 23.95
C GLY A 165 -8.81 -14.94 23.72
N LYS A 166 -7.96 -14.48 24.64
CA LYS A 166 -7.30 -13.17 24.57
C LYS A 166 -6.00 -13.29 23.78
N GLU A 167 -6.00 -12.80 22.56
CA GLU A 167 -4.82 -12.75 21.69
C GLU A 167 -4.11 -11.40 21.87
N LYS A 168 -2.79 -11.43 22.13
CA LYS A 168 -1.94 -10.24 22.16
C LYS A 168 -1.40 -9.95 20.76
N PHE A 169 -1.41 -8.67 20.39
CA PHE A 169 -0.85 -8.18 19.14
C PHE A 169 0.08 -7.02 19.41
N TRP A 170 1.16 -6.97 18.63
CA TRP A 170 2.05 -5.82 18.60
C TRP A 170 1.90 -5.14 17.25
N THR A 171 1.71 -3.82 17.28
CA THR A 171 1.58 -3.02 16.06
C THR A 171 2.60 -1.90 16.07
N LEU A 172 3.40 -1.81 15.01
CA LEU A 172 4.27 -0.70 14.72
C LEU A 172 3.73 0.03 13.49
N MET A 173 3.42 1.31 13.65
CA MET A 173 2.98 2.16 12.56
C MET A 173 3.95 3.32 12.42
N GLY A 174 4.41 3.58 11.20
CA GLY A 174 5.33 4.66 10.96
C GLY A 174 5.69 4.83 9.50
N LYS A 175 6.45 5.88 9.23
CA LYS A 175 6.96 6.20 7.90
C LYS A 175 8.45 5.88 7.86
N ALA A 176 8.92 5.24 6.81
CA ALA A 176 10.33 4.99 6.58
C ALA A 176 10.75 5.63 5.26
N CYS A 177 11.96 6.20 5.19
CA CYS A 177 12.47 6.84 3.99
C CYS A 177 13.91 6.47 3.70
N ALA A 178 14.27 6.50 2.42
CA ALA A 178 15.66 6.47 1.95
C ALA A 178 15.96 7.77 1.19
N VAL A 179 17.19 8.29 1.31
CA VAL A 179 17.70 9.33 0.41
C VAL A 179 18.11 8.62 -0.88
N ALA A 180 17.29 8.75 -1.91
CA ALA A 180 17.43 8.04 -3.16
C ALA A 180 16.63 8.74 -4.27
N ASP A 181 17.22 8.85 -5.46
CA ASP A 181 16.52 9.29 -6.67
C ASP A 181 15.97 8.07 -7.41
N VAL A 182 14.80 7.60 -6.97
CA VAL A 182 14.14 6.43 -7.55
C VAL A 182 12.94 6.87 -8.36
N ARG A 183 12.87 6.38 -9.60
CA ARG A 183 11.70 6.55 -10.47
C ARG A 183 10.61 5.56 -10.07
N MET A 184 9.85 5.89 -9.02
CA MET A 184 8.76 5.04 -8.52
C MET A 184 7.73 4.65 -9.60
N GLN A 185 7.57 5.46 -10.66
CA GLN A 185 6.67 5.12 -11.77
C GLN A 185 7.09 3.89 -12.57
N GLU A 186 8.39 3.55 -12.58
CA GLU A 186 8.91 2.37 -13.29
C GLU A 186 8.64 1.07 -12.51
N GLY A 187 8.10 1.18 -11.29
CA GLY A 187 7.87 0.07 -10.37
C GLY A 187 9.01 -0.16 -9.39
N PHE A 188 8.70 -0.79 -8.27
CA PHE A 188 9.64 -1.07 -7.19
C PHE A 188 9.10 -2.18 -6.28
N THR A 189 9.98 -2.77 -5.47
CA THR A 189 9.64 -3.78 -4.46
C THR A 189 10.09 -3.30 -3.09
N LEU A 190 9.26 -3.52 -2.06
CA LEU A 190 9.67 -3.44 -0.67
C LEU A 190 9.92 -4.85 -0.13
N ILE A 191 11.07 -5.04 0.49
CA ILE A 191 11.46 -6.26 1.19
C ILE A 191 11.44 -5.96 2.68
N PHE A 192 10.56 -6.65 3.40
CA PHE A 192 10.43 -6.58 4.85
C PHE A 192 11.15 -7.77 5.47
N ARG A 193 12.05 -7.50 6.41
CA ARG A 193 12.76 -8.54 7.16
C ARG A 193 12.49 -8.35 8.66
N PRO A 194 11.60 -9.18 9.26
CA PRO A 194 11.47 -9.24 10.71
C PRO A 194 12.78 -9.60 11.40
N SER A 195 12.90 -9.25 12.68
CA SER A 195 14.04 -9.63 13.52
C SER A 195 14.06 -11.12 13.88
N PHE A 196 12.91 -11.79 13.80
CA PHE A 196 12.77 -13.20 14.11
C PHE A 196 11.64 -13.82 13.29
N VAL A 197 11.85 -15.02 12.77
CA VAL A 197 10.82 -15.87 12.19
C VAL A 197 11.05 -17.30 12.66
N GLN A 198 9.98 -18.01 12.99
CA GLN A 198 10.06 -19.41 13.38
C GLN A 198 10.25 -20.28 12.14
N TRP A 199 11.23 -21.20 12.17
CA TRP A 199 11.36 -22.23 11.15
C TRP A 199 10.06 -23.07 11.06
N PRO A 200 9.55 -23.44 9.87
CA PRO A 200 10.19 -23.38 8.54
C PRO A 200 9.79 -22.16 7.69
N PHE A 201 9.30 -21.08 8.28
CA PHE A 201 8.81 -19.94 7.50
C PHE A 201 9.95 -19.06 6.96
N ASP A 202 9.74 -18.48 5.78
CA ASP A 202 10.66 -17.53 5.16
C ASP A 202 10.90 -16.30 6.04
N ASP A 203 12.13 -15.77 6.02
CA ASP A 203 12.57 -14.64 6.84
C ASP A 203 12.36 -13.27 6.17
N GLU A 204 11.82 -13.24 4.96
CA GLU A 204 11.50 -12.02 4.24
C GLU A 204 10.13 -12.07 3.55
N GLU A 205 9.48 -10.91 3.48
CA GLU A 205 8.22 -10.73 2.76
C GLU A 205 8.36 -9.61 1.72
N LYS A 206 7.86 -9.84 0.51
CA LYS A 206 8.03 -8.93 -0.64
C LYS A 206 6.70 -8.32 -1.04
N VAL A 207 6.65 -6.99 -1.05
CA VAL A 207 5.49 -6.22 -1.50
C VAL A 207 5.87 -5.45 -2.75
N GLU A 208 5.23 -5.78 -3.88
CA GLU A 208 5.61 -5.27 -5.20
C GLU A 208 4.58 -4.27 -5.76
N TRP A 209 5.09 -3.22 -6.39
CA TRP A 209 4.32 -2.26 -7.17
C TRP A 209 4.78 -2.30 -8.62
N THR A 210 3.90 -2.76 -9.51
CA THR A 210 4.11 -2.76 -10.95
C THR A 210 3.01 -1.98 -11.64
N PHE A 211 3.37 -1.10 -12.56
CA PHE A 211 2.45 -0.24 -13.30
C PHE A 211 2.77 -0.25 -14.80
N ASP A 212 1.76 0.02 -15.61
CA ASP A 212 2.02 0.55 -16.96
C ASP A 212 2.54 1.98 -16.78
N HIS A 213 3.64 2.33 -17.46
CA HIS A 213 4.28 3.63 -17.33
C HIS A 213 4.69 4.21 -18.67
N THR A 214 4.83 5.53 -18.72
CA THR A 214 5.23 6.26 -19.92
C THR A 214 6.72 6.57 -19.86
N LYS A 215 7.45 6.20 -20.91
CA LYS A 215 8.87 6.52 -21.06
C LYS A 215 9.07 7.41 -22.28
N VAL A 216 9.88 8.45 -22.13
CA VAL A 216 10.32 9.25 -23.28
C VAL A 216 11.51 8.55 -23.93
N VAL A 217 11.34 8.12 -25.17
CA VAL A 217 12.39 7.53 -26.01
C VAL A 217 12.48 8.37 -27.28
N ASP A 218 13.64 8.96 -27.55
CA ASP A 218 13.89 9.82 -28.71
C ASP A 218 12.87 10.97 -28.87
N GLY A 219 12.48 11.59 -27.74
CA GLY A 219 11.54 12.71 -27.70
C GLY A 219 10.06 12.32 -27.90
N LYS A 220 9.75 11.03 -28.01
CA LYS A 220 8.36 10.52 -28.11
C LYS A 220 7.96 9.78 -26.84
N GLU A 221 6.73 10.00 -26.40
CA GLU A 221 6.13 9.26 -25.30
C GLU A 221 5.74 7.85 -25.75
N VAL A 222 6.33 6.84 -25.12
CA VAL A 222 6.06 5.42 -25.38
C VAL A 222 5.47 4.79 -24.13
N LYS A 223 4.31 4.15 -24.25
CA LYS A 223 3.69 3.37 -23.17
C LYS A 223 4.40 2.02 -23.02
N VAL A 224 5.02 1.80 -21.86
CA VAL A 224 5.63 0.54 -21.47
C VAL A 224 4.63 -0.24 -20.63
N LYS A 225 4.22 -1.42 -21.10
CA LYS A 225 3.32 -2.30 -20.35
C LYS A 225 4.05 -2.96 -19.18
N LYS A 226 3.33 -3.17 -18.08
CA LYS A 226 3.80 -3.94 -16.92
C LYS A 226 4.31 -5.32 -17.38
N LYS A 227 5.43 -5.77 -16.83
CA LYS A 227 5.88 -7.15 -17.00
C LYS A 227 4.98 -8.06 -16.15
N GLU A 228 4.15 -8.87 -16.80
CA GLU A 228 3.40 -9.91 -16.09
C GLU A 228 4.37 -11.01 -15.64
N ARG A 229 4.49 -11.22 -14.33
CA ARG A 229 5.19 -12.40 -13.81
C ARG A 229 4.36 -13.64 -14.11
N LYS A 230 4.98 -14.66 -14.71
CA LYS A 230 4.42 -16.02 -14.72
C LYS A 230 4.26 -16.44 -13.25
N LYS A 231 3.02 -16.66 -12.81
CA LYS A 231 2.78 -17.30 -11.51
C LYS A 231 3.33 -18.71 -11.59
N GLU A 232 4.47 -18.96 -10.95
CA GLU A 232 4.89 -20.32 -10.67
C GLU A 232 3.88 -20.90 -9.69
N GLY A 233 3.10 -21.87 -10.16
CA GLY A 233 2.12 -22.56 -9.34
C GLY A 233 2.82 -23.24 -8.18
N TYR A 234 2.25 -23.09 -6.98
CA TYR A 234 2.63 -23.82 -5.78
C TYR A 234 2.74 -25.32 -6.11
N ARG A 235 3.96 -25.85 -6.08
CA ARG A 235 4.22 -27.29 -6.05
C ARG A 235 4.39 -27.64 -4.58
N GLY A 236 3.34 -28.18 -3.98
CA GLY A 236 3.34 -28.54 -2.56
C GLY A 236 4.50 -29.45 -2.19
N TRP A 237 4.85 -29.42 -0.90
CA TRP A 237 5.78 -30.33 -0.25
C TRP A 237 5.17 -31.72 -0.10
#